data_AF-A0A1Y2K1D3-F1
#
_entry.id   AF-A0A1Y2K1D3-F1
#
_cell.length_a   1.000
_cell.length_b   1.000
_cell.length_c   1.000
_cell.angle_alpha   90.00
_cell.angle_beta   90.00
_cell.angle_gamma   90.00
#
_symmetry.space_group_name_H-M   'P 1'
#
loop_
_entity.id
_entity.type
_entity.pdbx_description
1 polymer ?
#
loop_
_entity_poly.entity_id
_entity_poly.type
_entity_poly.pdbx_seq_one_letter_code
_entity_poly.pdbx_strand_id
1 'polypeptide(L)' 'MGKVDLKKELKSLYAASQKSHALVNVPAMNFLMIDGQGDPNTRQRLPKPLRRSSRWPMG' A
#
# COMPACT_ATOMS: atom_id res chain seq x y z
N MET A 1 -13.20 5.52 26.13
CA MET A 1 -13.42 5.49 24.68
C MET A 1 -13.57 4.04 24.26
N GLY A 2 -14.62 3.69 23.51
CA GLY A 2 -14.89 2.31 23.08
C GLY A 2 -14.00 1.88 21.92
N LYS A 3 -13.96 0.57 21.65
CA LYS A 3 -13.29 0.02 20.46
C LYS A 3 -14.14 0.32 19.23
N VAL A 4 -13.53 0.94 18.21
CA VAL A 4 -14.16 1.19 16.91
C VAL A 4 -13.83 0.03 15.97
N ASP A 5 -14.86 -0.57 15.35
CA ASP A 5 -14.70 -1.67 14.39
C ASP A 5 -15.50 -1.38 13.11
N LEU A 6 -14.87 -0.60 12.23
CA LEU A 6 -15.48 -0.11 10.98
C LEU A 6 -15.97 -1.25 10.08
N LYS A 7 -15.36 -2.44 10.14
CA LYS A 7 -15.80 -3.60 9.32
C LYS A 7 -17.17 -4.11 9.76
N LYS A 8 -17.45 -4.07 11.07
CA LYS A 8 -18.75 -4.47 11.63
C LYS A 8 -19.77 -3.35 11.47
N GLU A 9 -19.36 -2.11 11.74
CA GLU A 9 -20.24 -0.94 11.71
C GLU A 9 -20.65 -0.56 10.28
N LEU A 10 -19.75 -0.69 9.29
CA LEU A 10 -19.96 -0.34 7.89
C LEU A 10 -19.93 -1.59 6.98
N LYS A 11 -20.66 -2.65 7.37
CA LYS A 11 -20.64 -3.95 6.71
C LYS A 11 -20.94 -3.89 5.20
N SER A 12 -21.79 -2.97 4.75
CA SER A 12 -22.09 -2.78 3.32
C SER A 12 -20.87 -2.35 2.49
N LEU A 13 -19.90 -1.66 3.10
CA LEU A 13 -18.67 -1.19 2.44
C LEU A 13 -17.53 -2.23 2.50
N TYR A 14 -17.53 -3.08 3.52
CA TYR A 14 -16.43 -4.04 3.77
C TYR A 14 -16.79 -5.51 3.54
N ALA A 15 -18.06 -5.84 3.34
CA ALA A 15 -18.55 -7.20 3.11
C ALA A 15 -19.57 -7.23 1.96
N ALA A 16 -19.12 -6.87 0.77
CA ALA A 16 -19.94 -6.91 -0.43
C ALA A 16 -20.35 -8.34 -0.82
N SER A 17 -21.53 -8.48 -1.43
CA SER A 17 -22.02 -9.75 -1.96
C SER A 17 -21.29 -10.12 -3.25
N GLN A 18 -20.92 -11.39 -3.38
CA GLN A 18 -20.34 -11.93 -4.62
C GLN A 18 -21.39 -12.18 -5.71
N LYS A 19 -22.68 -12.24 -5.34
CA LYS A 19 -23.75 -12.71 -6.24
C LYS A 19 -24.38 -11.59 -7.06
N SER A 20 -24.25 -10.34 -6.60
CA SER A 20 -24.96 -9.21 -7.18
C SER A 20 -24.27 -7.90 -6.84
N HIS A 21 -24.36 -6.97 -7.78
CA HIS A 21 -23.92 -5.59 -7.56
C HIS A 21 -24.93 -4.81 -6.70
N ALA A 22 -24.44 -3.83 -5.95
CA ALA A 22 -25.27 -2.95 -5.13
C ALA A 22 -24.71 -1.52 -5.17
N LEU A 23 -25.59 -0.54 -5.19
CA LEU A 23 -25.22 0.86 -4.96
C LEU A 23 -25.05 1.09 -3.47
N VAL A 24 -23.96 1.76 -3.09
CA VAL A 24 -23.66 2.10 -1.70
C VAL A 24 -23.27 3.56 -1.60
N ASN A 25 -23.67 4.21 -0.51
CA ASN A 25 -23.24 5.57 -0.19
C ASN A 25 -22.01 5.50 0.72
N VAL A 26 -20.94 6.19 0.34
CA VAL A 26 -19.68 6.20 1.09
C VAL A 26 -19.59 7.54 1.85
N PRO A 27 -19.61 7.52 3.20
CA PRO A 27 -19.49 8.76 3.96
C PRO A 27 -18.06 9.32 3.86
N ALA A 28 -17.90 10.61 4.20
CA ALA A 28 -16.58 11.19 4.38
C ALA A 28 -15.83 10.43 5.50
N MET A 29 -14.57 10.08 5.24
CA MET A 29 -13.75 9.25 6.13
C MET A 29 -12.32 9.77 6.20
N ASN A 30 -11.67 9.47 7.32
CA ASN A 30 -10.29 9.84 7.55
C ASN A 30 -9.36 8.71 7.12
N PHE A 31 -8.39 9.04 6.28
CA PHE A 31 -7.39 8.09 5.79
C PHE A 31 -5.98 8.65 5.98
N LEU A 32 -5.05 7.75 6.27
CA LEU A 32 -3.64 8.01 6.09
C LEU A 32 -3.27 7.49 4.69
N MET A 33 -2.91 8.39 3.78
CA MET A 33 -2.52 8.06 2.41
C MET A 33 -1.05 8.35 2.17
N ILE A 34 -0.43 7.54 1.32
CA ILE A 34 0.88 7.78 0.73
C ILE A 34 0.69 7.70 -0.77
N ASP A 35 1.13 8.72 -1.50
CA ASP A 35 1.02 8.73 -2.95
C ASP A 35 2.01 7.73 -3.58
N GLY A 36 1.49 6.92 -4.50
CA GLY A 36 2.25 5.91 -5.21
C GLY A 36 2.37 6.21 -6.71
N GLN A 37 3.50 5.82 -7.29
CA GLN A 37 3.69 5.74 -8.74
C GLN A 37 4.45 4.46 -9.10
N GLY A 38 4.24 3.95 -10.31
CA GLY A 38 4.88 2.73 -10.80
C GLY A 38 4.05 1.46 -10.55
N ASP A 39 4.63 0.30 -10.82
CA ASP A 39 3.97 -0.99 -10.61
C ASP A 39 4.17 -1.46 -9.16
N PRO A 40 3.09 -1.80 -8.44
CA PRO A 40 3.15 -2.19 -7.02
C PRO A 40 3.98 -3.47 -6.79
N ASN A 41 4.21 -4.26 -7.83
CA ASN A 41 4.98 -5.50 -7.77
C ASN A 41 6.47 -5.31 -8.09
N THR A 42 6.89 -4.15 -8.60
CA THR A 42 8.28 -3.90 -8.94
C THR A 42 9.05 -3.36 -7.73
N ARG A 43 9.78 -4.24 -7.04
CA ARG A 43 10.83 -3.79 -6.11
C ARG A 43 11.96 -3.23 -6.95
N GLN A 44 12.24 -1.93 -6.81
CA GLN A 44 13.40 -1.30 -7.41
C GLN A 44 14.66 -1.93 -6.78
N ARG A 45 15.17 -2.99 -7.41
CA ARG A 45 16.38 -3.68 -6.99
C ARG A 45 17.50 -2.67 -7.14
N LEU A 46 18.04 -2.17 -6.02
CA LEU A 46 19.29 -1.43 -6.06
C LEU A 46 20.29 -2.27 -6.87
N PRO A 47 20.80 -1.78 -8.01
CA PRO A 47 21.87 -2.49 -8.69
C PRO A 47 23.00 -2.62 -7.67
N LYS A 48 23.49 -3.85 -7.47
CA LYS A 48 24.68 -4.11 -6.65
C LYS A 48 25.73 -3.08 -7.05
N PRO A 49 26.37 -2.35 -6.12
CA PRO A 49 27.36 -1.35 -6.48
C PRO A 49 28.37 -2.03 -7.38
N LEU A 50 28.51 -1.54 -8.62
CA LEU A 50 29.66 -1.86 -9.44
C LEU A 50 30.85 -1.46 -8.57
N ARG A 51 31.64 -2.44 -8.09
CA ARG A 51 32.94 -2.16 -7.48
C ARG A 51 33.72 -1.39 -8.55
N ARG A 52 33.69 -0.06 -8.50
CA ARG A 52 34.66 0.76 -9.20
C ARG A 52 36.00 0.34 -8.63
N SER A 53 36.84 -0.16 -9.52
CA SER A 53 38.22 -0.52 -9.31
C SER A 53 39.00 0.68 -8.77
N SER A 54 38.97 0.93 -7.46
CA SER A 54 40.06 1.64 -6.80
C SER A 54 41.20 0.65 -6.62
N ARG A 55 42.03 0.59 -7.65
CA ARG A 55 43.49 0.50 -7.55
C ARG A 55 43.93 0.91 -6.14
N TRP A 56 44.39 -0.04 -5.34
CA TRP A 56 45.20 0.23 -4.16
C TRP A 56 46.66 0.29 -4.61
N PRO A 57 47.34 1.43 -4.55
CA PRO A 57 48.77 1.45 -4.29
C PRO A 57 48.95 2.07 -2.91
N MET A 58 49.21 1.24 -1.90
CA MET A 58 49.76 1.75 -0.64
C MET A 58 50.71 0.69 -0.08
N GLY A 59 52.01 1.05 -0.07
CA GLY A 59 53.06 0.43 0.73
C GLY A 59 53.75 -0.75 0.09
#